data_AF-R9GWG2-F1
#
_entry.id   AF-R9GWG2-F1
#
_cell.length_a   1.000
_cell.length_b   1.000
_cell.length_c   1.000
_cell.angle_alpha   90.00
_cell.angle_beta   90.00
_cell.angle_gamma   90.00
#
_symmetry.space_group_name_H-M   'P 1'
#
loop_
_entity.id
_entity.type
_entity.pdbx_description
1 polymer ?
#
loop_
_entity_poly.entity_id
_entity_poly.type
_entity_poly.pdbx_seq_one_letter_code
_entity_poly.pdbx_strand_id
1 'polypeptide(L)'
;MKRFSYSSTIIIFSILLLVLLISFSNSSNRNAAVEGTEIIVQVNPDYFIQEGLLEPIIKVDHKLSDGSTAECYKIVTKSIPSEHAMGPWCPTNINDSADKGGIWMESGKVYDVDGAFVANLAKFYNDSKWKLYNADGSINVTDTKEACEAAARPDVDPAYQNFCVQCLPSYSDELKQIFYIPVRPIVANKTIANKNILAGPPPRGGGNRPPDGEKNGGRPDGGRPPQGLGEFTIGIAFNGVNFDPPAPTADILKHYTLAPLDDNGGHINLHAGYHYHAATGKTKK
;
A
#
# COMPACT_ATOMS: atom_id res chain seq x y z
N MET A 1 -19.46 90.86 -1.29
CA MET A 1 -20.30 89.71 -1.71
C MET A 1 -19.48 88.43 -1.61
N LYS A 2 -20.10 87.38 -1.04
CA LYS A 2 -19.73 85.95 -1.01
C LYS A 2 -18.37 85.55 -0.41
N ARG A 3 -18.44 85.09 0.84
CA ARG A 3 -17.49 84.17 1.47
C ARG A 3 -17.64 82.78 0.84
N PHE A 4 -16.54 82.08 0.58
CA PHE A 4 -16.55 80.61 0.51
C PHE A 4 -15.26 80.05 1.12
N SER A 5 -15.48 79.09 2.02
CA SER A 5 -14.53 78.37 2.85
C SER A 5 -13.91 77.21 2.07
N TYR A 6 -12.59 77.03 2.18
CA TYR A 6 -11.91 75.77 1.86
C TYR A 6 -11.15 75.30 3.09
N SER A 7 -11.85 74.54 3.93
CA SER A 7 -11.30 73.72 4.99
C SER A 7 -11.90 72.32 4.84
N SER A 8 -11.09 71.30 5.16
CA SER A 8 -11.50 69.94 5.53
C SER A 8 -11.36 68.77 4.54
N THR A 9 -10.94 68.93 3.28
CA THR A 9 -10.88 67.77 2.35
C THR A 9 -9.54 67.03 2.24
N ILE A 10 -8.44 67.55 2.77
CA ILE A 10 -7.10 66.92 2.60
C ILE A 10 -6.68 66.07 3.82
N ILE A 11 -7.30 66.24 4.98
CA ILE A 11 -6.89 65.52 6.21
C ILE A 11 -7.54 64.12 6.32
N ILE A 12 -8.66 63.87 5.63
CA ILE A 12 -9.42 62.61 5.77
C ILE A 12 -8.74 61.44 5.02
N PHE A 13 -7.98 61.71 3.95
CA PHE A 13 -7.28 60.65 3.21
C PHE A 13 -6.02 60.12 3.92
N SER A 14 -5.43 60.91 4.82
CA SER A 14 -4.21 60.50 5.54
C SER A 14 -4.51 59.71 6.82
N ILE A 15 -5.73 59.79 7.35
CA ILE A 15 -6.18 59.02 8.53
C ILE A 15 -6.74 57.65 8.11
N LEU A 16 -7.34 57.54 6.92
CA LEU A 16 -7.87 56.26 6.42
C LEU A 16 -6.76 55.24 6.08
N LEU A 17 -5.55 55.72 5.75
CA LEU A 17 -4.40 54.86 5.48
C LEU A 17 -3.66 54.40 6.75
N LEU A 18 -3.84 55.10 7.88
CA LEU A 18 -3.19 54.75 9.15
C LEU A 18 -4.00 53.75 9.97
N VAL A 19 -5.33 53.69 9.79
CA VAL A 19 -6.21 52.73 10.48
C VAL A 19 -6.14 51.32 9.85
N LEU A 20 -5.66 51.20 8.60
CA LEU A 20 -5.47 49.91 7.93
C LEU A 20 -4.17 49.17 8.33
N LEU A 21 -3.30 49.77 9.14
CA LEU A 21 -2.01 49.18 9.55
C LEU A 21 -1.93 48.75 11.03
N ILE A 22 -3.02 48.85 11.82
CA ILE A 22 -3.01 48.46 13.25
C ILE A 22 -3.71 47.10 13.52
N SER A 23 -4.17 46.38 12.50
CA SER A 23 -4.77 45.03 12.69
C SER A 23 -3.77 43.86 12.62
N PHE A 24 -2.47 44.11 12.76
CA PHE A 24 -1.48 43.06 13.02
C PHE A 24 -0.99 43.14 14.47
N SER A 25 -1.64 42.37 15.35
CA SER A 25 -1.01 41.59 16.43
C SER A 25 -2.05 41.16 17.46
N ASN A 26 -2.73 40.04 17.22
CA ASN A 26 -2.76 38.90 18.15
C ASN A 26 -3.57 37.76 17.51
N SER A 27 -3.00 37.08 16.53
CA SER A 27 -3.39 35.70 16.28
C SER A 27 -2.70 34.86 17.36
N SER A 28 -3.19 34.95 18.60
CA SER A 28 -3.00 33.85 19.53
C SER A 28 -3.55 32.63 18.82
N ASN A 29 -2.67 31.70 18.44
CA ASN A 29 -3.01 30.35 17.99
C ASN A 29 -3.84 29.69 19.11
N ARG A 30 -5.14 30.00 19.13
CA ARG A 30 -6.12 29.13 19.73
C ARG A 30 -6.23 28.00 18.72
N ASN A 31 -5.39 26.99 18.91
CA ASN A 31 -5.80 25.64 18.60
C ASN A 31 -7.06 25.41 19.44
N ALA A 32 -8.21 25.84 18.90
CA ALA A 32 -9.48 25.37 19.40
C ALA A 32 -9.41 23.87 19.17
N ALA A 33 -9.18 23.13 20.25
CA ALA A 33 -9.38 21.70 20.26
C ALA A 33 -10.79 21.51 19.71
N VAL A 34 -10.88 20.87 18.53
CA VAL A 34 -12.14 20.32 18.08
C VAL A 34 -12.46 19.26 19.13
N GLU A 35 -13.28 19.61 20.12
CA GLU A 35 -13.96 18.64 20.98
C GLU A 35 -14.99 17.90 20.13
N GLY A 36 -14.50 17.09 19.20
CA GLY A 36 -15.28 16.00 18.65
C GLY A 36 -15.31 14.91 19.71
N THR A 37 -16.49 14.56 20.18
CA THR A 37 -16.68 13.38 21.02
C THR A 37 -16.11 12.18 20.29
N GLU A 38 -15.02 11.62 20.79
CA GLU A 38 -14.34 10.50 20.15
C GLU A 38 -15.22 9.25 20.24
N ILE A 39 -15.82 8.85 19.12
CA ILE A 39 -16.64 7.64 19.05
C ILE A 39 -15.70 6.45 18.91
N ILE A 40 -15.47 5.73 20.02
CA ILE A 40 -14.74 4.48 19.99
C ILE A 40 -15.73 3.34 19.74
N VAL A 41 -15.66 2.74 18.55
CA VAL A 41 -16.40 1.53 18.21
C VAL A 41 -15.54 0.32 18.57
N GLN A 42 -16.08 -0.58 19.40
CA GLN A 42 -15.40 -1.83 19.73
C GLN A 42 -15.36 -2.76 18.53
N VAL A 43 -14.28 -3.53 18.41
CA VAL A 43 -14.20 -4.60 17.41
C VAL A 43 -15.21 -5.67 17.77
N ASN A 44 -16.09 -6.04 16.83
CA ASN A 44 -16.99 -7.16 16.99
C ASN A 44 -16.34 -8.42 16.40
N PRO A 45 -15.89 -9.38 17.23
CA PRO A 45 -15.25 -10.61 16.75
C PRO A 45 -16.23 -11.51 15.97
N ASP A 46 -17.55 -11.37 16.17
CA ASP A 46 -18.58 -12.18 15.48
C ASP A 46 -18.69 -11.84 13.99
N TYR A 47 -18.02 -10.78 13.53
CA TYR A 47 -17.93 -10.48 12.11
C TYR A 47 -16.89 -11.31 11.37
N PHE A 48 -15.98 -12.00 12.07
CA PHE A 48 -15.00 -12.84 11.41
C PHE A 48 -15.63 -14.14 10.87
N ILE A 49 -15.26 -14.49 9.64
CA ILE A 49 -15.61 -15.76 9.00
C ILE A 49 -14.82 -16.87 9.70
N GLN A 50 -15.52 -17.82 10.29
CA GLN A 50 -14.90 -18.84 11.16
C GLN A 50 -13.90 -19.71 10.40
N GLU A 51 -14.16 -20.00 9.13
CA GLU A 51 -13.31 -20.80 8.25
C GLU A 51 -11.94 -20.14 7.98
N GLY A 52 -11.84 -18.82 8.11
CA GLY A 52 -10.58 -18.08 8.01
C GLY A 52 -9.72 -18.13 9.28
N LEU A 53 -10.28 -18.62 10.40
CA LEU A 53 -9.62 -18.70 11.69
C LEU A 53 -9.00 -20.09 11.92
N LEU A 54 -7.82 -20.11 12.54
CA LEU A 54 -7.14 -21.34 13.00
C LEU A 54 -7.61 -21.79 14.39
N GLU A 55 -8.05 -20.85 15.20
CA GLU A 55 -8.56 -21.06 16.55
C GLU A 55 -9.62 -20.00 16.89
N PRO A 56 -10.52 -20.25 17.85
CA PRO A 56 -11.47 -19.24 18.30
C PRO A 56 -10.77 -17.96 18.77
N ILE A 57 -11.36 -16.80 18.47
CA ILE A 57 -10.84 -15.51 18.93
C ILE A 57 -10.96 -15.46 20.47
N ILE A 58 -9.84 -15.19 21.14
CA ILE A 58 -9.78 -15.06 22.60
C ILE A 58 -9.32 -13.68 23.02
N LYS A 59 -9.63 -13.29 24.26
CA LYS A 59 -9.12 -12.06 24.89
C LYS A 59 -7.85 -12.36 25.68
N VAL A 60 -6.84 -11.52 25.53
CA VAL A 60 -5.56 -11.61 26.25
C VAL A 60 -5.05 -10.21 26.60
N ASP A 61 -4.30 -10.09 27.68
CA ASP A 61 -3.50 -8.89 27.94
C ASP A 61 -2.31 -8.87 26.96
N HIS A 62 -2.18 -7.78 26.20
CA HIS A 62 -1.10 -7.62 25.23
C HIS A 62 -0.43 -6.26 25.38
N LYS A 63 0.89 -6.23 25.20
CA LYS A 63 1.70 -5.00 25.26
C LYS A 63 1.67 -4.31 23.90
N LEU A 64 1.18 -3.08 23.86
CA LEU A 64 1.10 -2.26 22.66
C LEU A 64 2.46 -1.64 22.28
N SER A 65 2.53 -1.06 21.09
CA SER A 65 3.74 -0.45 20.55
C SER A 65 4.24 0.77 21.34
N ASP A 66 3.36 1.43 22.10
CA ASP A 66 3.73 2.53 23.02
C ASP A 66 4.20 2.03 24.40
N GLY A 67 4.21 0.71 24.61
CA GLY A 67 4.62 0.06 25.84
C GLY A 67 3.52 -0.11 26.88
N SER A 68 2.32 0.44 26.65
CA SER A 68 1.15 0.19 27.50
C SER A 68 0.63 -1.24 27.33
N THR A 69 -0.20 -1.70 28.27
CA THR A 69 -0.88 -3.00 28.19
C THR A 69 -2.38 -2.76 28.00
N ALA A 70 -3.01 -3.52 27.12
CA ALA A 70 -4.46 -3.48 26.90
C ALA A 70 -5.03 -4.90 26.70
N GLU A 71 -6.30 -5.07 27.06
CA GLU A 71 -7.06 -6.27 26.67
C GLU A 71 -7.26 -6.26 25.15
N CYS A 72 -6.75 -7.28 24.48
CA CYS A 72 -6.77 -7.43 23.03
C CYS A 72 -7.45 -8.74 22.61
N TYR A 73 -8.11 -8.71 21.46
CA TYR A 73 -8.44 -9.93 20.72
C TYR A 73 -7.17 -10.51 20.13
N LYS A 74 -6.88 -11.78 20.43
CA LYS A 74 -5.91 -12.60 19.70
C LYS A 74 -6.63 -13.33 18.58
N ILE A 75 -6.23 -13.05 17.35
CA ILE A 75 -6.84 -13.59 16.13
C ILE A 75 -5.74 -14.35 15.39
N VAL A 76 -5.94 -15.65 15.14
CA VAL A 76 -4.98 -16.49 14.43
C VAL A 76 -5.60 -16.98 13.14
N THR A 77 -4.97 -16.68 12.01
CA THR A 77 -5.53 -16.92 10.67
C THR A 77 -4.55 -17.66 9.76
N LYS A 78 -5.05 -18.29 8.69
CA LYS A 78 -4.24 -19.00 7.68
C LYS A 78 -3.77 -18.11 6.52
N SER A 79 -4.21 -16.84 6.47
CA SER A 79 -4.08 -15.99 5.27
C SER A 79 -4.55 -16.68 3.97
N ILE A 80 -5.57 -17.55 4.06
CA ILE A 80 -6.21 -18.19 2.91
C ILE A 80 -7.72 -18.01 3.07
N PRO A 81 -8.36 -17.20 2.22
CA PRO A 81 -9.80 -17.00 2.27
C PRO A 81 -10.53 -18.26 1.80
N SER A 82 -11.71 -18.50 2.37
CA SER A 82 -12.54 -19.68 2.06
C SER A 82 -13.71 -19.35 1.14
N GLU A 83 -14.05 -18.06 1.03
CA GLU A 83 -15.33 -17.58 0.53
C GLU A 83 -15.26 -17.03 -0.91
N HIS A 84 -14.06 -16.94 -1.48
CA HIS A 84 -13.79 -16.63 -2.88
C HIS A 84 -12.59 -17.43 -3.41
N ALA A 85 -12.54 -17.57 -4.74
CA ALA A 85 -11.36 -18.13 -5.41
C ALA A 85 -10.25 -17.07 -5.49
N MET A 86 -9.02 -17.49 -5.23
CA MET A 86 -7.83 -16.68 -5.44
C MET A 86 -7.39 -16.77 -6.91
N GLY A 87 -6.93 -15.66 -7.46
CA GLY A 87 -6.57 -15.59 -8.87
C GLY A 87 -7.79 -15.58 -9.81
N PRO A 88 -7.56 -15.62 -11.12
CA PRO A 88 -6.26 -15.66 -11.80
C PRO A 88 -5.47 -14.35 -11.65
N TRP A 89 -4.16 -14.40 -11.92
CA TRP A 89 -3.25 -13.25 -11.85
C TRP A 89 -2.60 -12.95 -13.20
N CYS A 90 -1.93 -13.95 -13.78
CA CYS A 90 -1.18 -13.80 -15.03
C CYS A 90 -1.87 -14.52 -16.18
N PRO A 91 -2.19 -13.82 -17.29
CA PRO A 91 -2.53 -14.50 -18.54
C PRO A 91 -1.31 -15.26 -19.06
N THR A 92 -1.56 -16.31 -19.86
CA THR A 92 -0.52 -17.19 -20.41
C THR A 92 -0.19 -16.89 -21.88
N ASN A 93 -1.06 -16.14 -22.57
CA ASN A 93 -0.89 -15.76 -23.96
C ASN A 93 -1.38 -14.33 -24.22
N ILE A 94 -0.78 -13.65 -25.21
CA ILE A 94 -1.18 -12.28 -25.61
C ILE A 94 -2.61 -12.18 -26.18
N ASN A 95 -3.25 -13.31 -26.49
CA ASN A 95 -4.64 -13.37 -26.93
C ASN A 95 -5.63 -13.69 -25.81
N ASP A 96 -5.15 -13.94 -24.59
CA ASP A 96 -6.01 -14.23 -23.44
C ASP A 96 -6.83 -12.97 -23.07
N SER A 97 -8.10 -13.18 -22.78
CA SER A 97 -9.01 -12.14 -22.28
C SER A 97 -8.84 -11.89 -20.78
N ALA A 98 -9.47 -10.82 -20.29
CA ALA A 98 -9.38 -10.39 -18.89
C ALA A 98 -9.73 -11.48 -17.86
N ASP A 99 -10.59 -12.45 -18.20
CA ASP A 99 -10.94 -13.57 -17.30
C ASP A 99 -9.79 -14.57 -17.05
N LYS A 100 -8.66 -14.41 -17.74
CA LYS A 100 -7.44 -15.21 -17.56
C LYS A 100 -6.36 -14.50 -16.77
N GLY A 101 -6.55 -13.23 -16.44
CA GLY A 101 -5.61 -12.45 -15.66
C GLY A 101 -6.31 -11.72 -14.51
N GLY A 102 -5.49 -11.01 -13.76
CA GLY A 102 -5.95 -10.19 -12.66
C GLY A 102 -6.09 -8.72 -13.06
N ILE A 103 -5.83 -7.85 -12.10
CA ILE A 103 -5.83 -6.39 -12.25
C ILE A 103 -4.45 -5.81 -11.93
N TRP A 104 -4.12 -4.71 -12.58
CA TRP A 104 -2.95 -3.88 -12.29
C TRP A 104 -3.40 -2.47 -11.93
N MET A 105 -2.82 -1.93 -10.85
CA MET A 105 -3.11 -0.58 -10.40
C MET A 105 -1.93 0.33 -10.69
N GLU A 106 -2.16 1.37 -11.48
CA GLU A 106 -1.14 2.33 -11.84
C GLU A 106 -1.75 3.74 -11.86
N SER A 107 -1.08 4.68 -11.17
CA SER A 107 -1.48 6.09 -11.12
C SER A 107 -2.96 6.33 -10.79
N GLY A 108 -3.49 5.56 -9.82
CA GLY A 108 -4.88 5.66 -9.35
C GLY A 108 -5.92 5.07 -10.29
N LYS A 109 -5.51 4.34 -11.33
CA LYS A 109 -6.39 3.62 -12.25
C LYS A 109 -6.20 2.12 -12.12
N VAL A 110 -7.26 1.38 -12.40
CA VAL A 110 -7.27 -0.08 -12.47
C VAL A 110 -7.32 -0.50 -13.93
N TYR A 111 -6.49 -1.46 -14.30
CA TYR A 111 -6.42 -2.05 -15.64
C TYR A 111 -6.59 -3.56 -15.52
N ASP A 112 -7.37 -4.15 -16.42
CA ASP A 112 -7.39 -5.60 -16.58
C ASP A 112 -6.04 -6.07 -17.16
N VAL A 113 -5.44 -7.08 -16.55
CA VAL A 113 -4.21 -7.71 -17.03
C VAL A 113 -4.59 -8.82 -18.00
N ASP A 114 -5.08 -8.44 -19.16
CA ASP A 114 -5.29 -9.36 -20.27
C ASP A 114 -4.03 -9.47 -21.15
N GLY A 115 -4.06 -10.38 -22.13
CA GLY A 115 -2.95 -10.58 -23.05
C GLY A 115 -2.61 -9.32 -23.87
N ALA A 116 -3.62 -8.53 -24.24
CA ALA A 116 -3.44 -7.29 -24.98
C ALA A 116 -2.75 -6.20 -24.16
N PHE A 117 -3.07 -6.11 -22.86
CA PHE A 117 -2.42 -5.23 -21.90
C PHE A 117 -0.94 -5.60 -21.76
N VAL A 118 -0.64 -6.90 -21.55
CA VAL A 118 0.74 -7.40 -21.44
C VAL A 118 1.54 -7.10 -22.72
N ALA A 119 0.95 -7.30 -23.90
CA ALA A 119 1.59 -6.98 -25.18
C ALA A 119 1.86 -5.47 -25.36
N ASN A 120 1.06 -4.61 -24.71
CA ASN A 120 1.11 -3.16 -24.83
C ASN A 120 1.98 -2.47 -23.75
N LEU A 121 2.57 -3.20 -22.80
CA LEU A 121 3.35 -2.63 -21.69
C LEU A 121 4.47 -1.66 -22.14
N ALA A 122 5.18 -2.00 -23.22
CA ALA A 122 6.22 -1.12 -23.77
C ALA A 122 5.70 0.25 -24.18
N LYS A 123 4.51 0.31 -24.79
CA LYS A 123 3.86 1.57 -25.15
C LYS A 123 3.27 2.25 -23.92
N PHE A 124 2.67 1.48 -23.02
CA PHE A 124 2.07 1.98 -21.79
C PHE A 124 3.09 2.73 -20.92
N TYR A 125 4.29 2.19 -20.76
CA TYR A 125 5.39 2.83 -20.00
C TYR A 125 6.35 3.64 -20.84
N ASN A 126 6.17 3.69 -22.17
CA ASN A 126 7.11 4.32 -23.11
C ASN A 126 8.56 3.82 -22.93
N ASP A 127 8.73 2.51 -22.75
CA ASP A 127 10.02 1.85 -22.59
C ASP A 127 10.02 0.48 -23.30
N SER A 128 10.82 0.35 -24.36
CA SER A 128 10.90 -0.85 -25.19
C SER A 128 11.51 -2.07 -24.48
N LYS A 129 12.06 -1.91 -23.27
CA LYS A 129 12.59 -3.01 -22.48
C LYS A 129 11.50 -3.90 -21.89
N TRP A 130 10.26 -3.40 -21.78
CA TRP A 130 9.10 -4.22 -21.42
C TRP A 130 8.78 -5.21 -22.54
N LYS A 131 9.05 -6.49 -22.28
CA LYS A 131 8.80 -7.59 -23.21
C LYS A 131 8.53 -8.89 -22.46
N LEU A 132 7.34 -8.99 -21.88
CA LEU A 132 6.92 -10.14 -21.09
C LEU A 132 6.47 -11.35 -21.93
N TYR A 133 6.52 -11.25 -23.26
CA TYR A 133 6.02 -12.29 -24.15
C TYR A 133 7.03 -12.69 -25.23
N ASN A 134 6.90 -13.93 -25.68
CA ASN A 134 7.75 -14.56 -26.68
C ASN A 134 7.21 -14.36 -28.10
N ALA A 135 7.99 -14.74 -29.11
CA ALA A 135 7.61 -14.57 -30.52
C ALA A 135 6.35 -15.35 -30.92
N ASP A 136 6.03 -16.44 -30.21
CA ASP A 136 4.82 -17.24 -30.39
C ASP A 136 3.59 -16.68 -29.63
N GLY A 137 3.77 -15.58 -28.89
CA GLY A 137 2.72 -14.94 -28.10
C GLY A 137 2.54 -15.53 -26.70
N SER A 138 3.30 -16.55 -26.29
CA SER A 138 3.31 -17.01 -24.89
C SER A 138 3.85 -15.92 -23.96
N ILE A 139 3.28 -15.80 -22.77
CA ILE A 139 3.71 -14.86 -21.74
C ILE A 139 4.63 -15.60 -20.76
N ASN A 140 5.71 -14.94 -20.36
CA ASN A 140 6.62 -15.42 -19.33
C ASN A 140 5.92 -15.30 -17.97
N VAL A 141 5.51 -16.44 -17.41
CA VAL A 141 4.82 -16.51 -16.12
C VAL A 141 5.67 -17.31 -15.14
N THR A 142 5.71 -16.90 -13.87
CA THR A 142 6.31 -17.73 -12.82
C THR A 142 5.35 -18.86 -12.44
N ASP A 143 5.69 -20.09 -12.83
CA ASP A 143 4.82 -21.27 -12.72
C ASP A 143 5.34 -22.33 -11.72
N THR A 144 6.41 -22.00 -11.01
CA THR A 144 7.00 -22.82 -9.94
C THR A 144 7.16 -22.01 -8.66
N LYS A 145 7.28 -22.71 -7.52
CA LYS A 145 7.53 -22.09 -6.22
C LYS A 145 8.85 -21.31 -6.22
N GLU A 146 9.89 -21.87 -6.84
CA GLU A 146 11.21 -21.28 -6.94
C GLU A 146 11.21 -20.02 -7.82
N ALA A 147 10.50 -20.04 -8.94
CA ALA A 147 10.35 -18.88 -9.80
C ALA A 147 9.58 -17.75 -9.10
N CYS A 148 8.49 -18.08 -8.39
CA CYS A 148 7.75 -17.14 -7.57
C CYS A 148 8.66 -16.50 -6.50
N GLU A 149 9.41 -17.29 -5.72
CA GLU A 149 10.32 -16.76 -4.67
C GLU A 149 11.39 -15.81 -5.25
N ALA A 150 11.96 -16.19 -6.40
CA ALA A 150 13.01 -15.42 -7.05
C ALA A 150 12.49 -14.09 -7.65
N ALA A 151 11.22 -14.05 -8.06
CA ALA A 151 10.60 -12.89 -8.69
C ALA A 151 9.79 -12.00 -7.72
N ALA A 152 9.23 -12.55 -6.65
CA ALA A 152 8.36 -11.85 -5.69
C ALA A 152 9.15 -11.24 -4.52
N ARG A 153 10.27 -10.56 -4.82
CA ARG A 153 11.15 -9.92 -3.83
C ARG A 153 11.63 -8.54 -4.31
N PRO A 154 11.99 -7.61 -3.41
CA PRO A 154 12.45 -6.28 -3.80
C PRO A 154 13.69 -6.28 -4.72
N ASP A 155 14.56 -7.27 -4.55
CA ASP A 155 15.74 -7.50 -5.37
C ASP A 155 15.48 -8.69 -6.29
N VAL A 156 14.63 -8.46 -7.30
CA VAL A 156 14.21 -9.49 -8.28
C VAL A 156 15.44 -10.10 -8.95
N ASP A 157 15.51 -11.44 -8.96
CA ASP A 157 16.56 -12.14 -9.67
C ASP A 157 16.53 -11.75 -11.16
N PRO A 158 17.67 -11.31 -11.74
CA PRO A 158 17.73 -10.89 -13.15
C PRO A 158 17.14 -11.88 -14.16
N ALA A 159 17.14 -13.18 -13.85
CA ALA A 159 16.55 -14.21 -14.70
C ALA A 159 15.03 -14.08 -14.86
N TYR A 160 14.35 -13.42 -13.92
CA TYR A 160 12.90 -13.22 -13.91
C TYR A 160 12.48 -11.78 -14.20
N GLN A 161 13.39 -10.95 -14.74
CA GLN A 161 12.97 -9.69 -15.37
C GLN A 161 12.11 -10.00 -16.59
N ASN A 162 11.11 -9.18 -16.88
CA ASN A 162 10.11 -9.43 -17.93
C ASN A 162 9.30 -10.70 -17.71
N PHE A 163 8.92 -10.97 -16.45
CA PHE A 163 7.91 -11.96 -16.11
C PHE A 163 6.64 -11.30 -15.56
N CYS A 164 5.51 -11.91 -15.86
CA CYS A 164 4.32 -11.79 -15.03
C CYS A 164 4.49 -12.72 -13.82
N VAL A 165 4.52 -12.12 -12.64
CA VAL A 165 4.78 -12.78 -11.37
C VAL A 165 3.45 -13.23 -10.78
N GLN A 166 3.33 -14.53 -10.58
CA GLN A 166 2.27 -15.14 -9.80
C GLN A 166 2.85 -16.20 -8.86
N CYS A 167 2.17 -16.38 -7.74
CA CYS A 167 2.45 -17.42 -6.76
C CYS A 167 1.15 -18.18 -6.53
N LEU A 168 1.21 -19.50 -6.48
CA LEU A 168 0.01 -20.32 -6.30
C LEU A 168 -0.27 -20.56 -4.80
N PRO A 169 -1.55 -20.76 -4.43
CA PRO A 169 -1.94 -21.06 -3.04
C PRO A 169 -1.12 -22.17 -2.41
N SER A 170 -0.92 -23.26 -3.16
CA SER A 170 -0.17 -24.46 -2.75
C SER A 170 1.29 -24.20 -2.37
N TYR A 171 1.83 -23.02 -2.67
CA TYR A 171 3.20 -22.67 -2.30
C TYR A 171 3.29 -22.18 -0.84
N SER A 172 2.16 -21.81 -0.23
CA SER A 172 2.04 -21.06 1.04
C SER A 172 1.16 -21.73 2.12
N ASP A 173 0.83 -23.01 1.97
CA ASP A 173 -0.19 -23.74 2.76
C ASP A 173 0.06 -23.84 4.29
N GLU A 174 1.25 -23.47 4.77
CA GLU A 174 1.65 -23.59 6.19
C GLU A 174 1.77 -22.25 6.93
N LEU A 175 1.43 -21.13 6.27
CA LEU A 175 1.56 -19.81 6.88
C LEU A 175 0.42 -19.54 7.87
N LYS A 176 0.77 -18.89 8.98
CA LYS A 176 -0.20 -18.38 9.95
C LYS A 176 0.13 -16.94 10.33
N GLN A 177 -0.91 -16.15 10.50
CA GLN A 177 -0.82 -14.77 10.99
C GLN A 177 -1.44 -14.68 12.38
N ILE A 178 -0.86 -13.83 13.22
CA ILE A 178 -1.35 -13.59 14.58
C ILE A 178 -1.53 -12.09 14.77
N PHE A 179 -2.76 -11.67 15.00
CA PHE A 179 -3.12 -10.28 15.27
C PHE A 179 -3.50 -10.11 16.73
N TYR A 180 -3.05 -9.00 17.31
CA TYR A 180 -3.50 -8.51 18.60
C TYR A 180 -4.17 -7.16 18.38
N ILE A 181 -5.50 -7.12 18.49
CA ILE A 181 -6.28 -5.91 18.27
C ILE A 181 -6.94 -5.49 19.58
N PRO A 182 -6.71 -4.27 20.10
CA PRO A 182 -7.37 -3.81 21.32
C PRO A 182 -8.89 -3.95 21.24
N VAL A 183 -9.51 -4.53 22.28
CA VAL A 183 -10.97 -4.65 22.36
C VAL A 183 -11.63 -3.28 22.26
N ARG A 184 -10.99 -2.29 22.89
CA ARG A 184 -11.28 -0.88 22.76
C ARG A 184 -10.11 -0.23 22.01
N PRO A 185 -10.26 0.16 20.73
CA PRO A 185 -9.21 0.83 19.98
C PRO A 185 -8.62 2.03 20.75
N ILE A 186 -7.30 2.17 20.68
CA ILE A 186 -6.54 3.24 21.31
C ILE A 186 -5.86 4.02 20.20
N VAL A 187 -6.06 5.34 20.16
CA VAL A 187 -5.38 6.21 19.20
C VAL A 187 -3.88 6.17 19.45
N ALA A 188 -3.11 5.86 18.41
CA ALA A 188 -1.66 5.86 18.50
C ALA A 188 -1.15 7.29 18.71
N ASN A 189 -0.30 7.48 19.73
CA ASN A 189 0.30 8.78 20.08
C ASN A 189 1.28 9.33 19.03
N LYS A 190 1.64 8.50 18.04
CA LYS A 190 2.45 8.86 16.88
C LYS A 190 1.89 8.17 15.66
N THR A 191 1.81 8.89 14.55
CA THR A 191 1.73 8.24 13.24
C THR A 191 2.99 7.41 13.08
N ILE A 192 2.86 6.08 13.08
CA ILE A 192 3.93 5.23 12.61
C ILE A 192 3.98 5.47 11.11
N ALA A 193 4.88 6.37 10.69
CA ALA A 193 5.19 6.53 9.28
C ALA A 193 5.78 5.20 8.80
N ASN A 194 4.93 4.36 8.25
CA ASN A 194 5.36 3.18 7.53
C ASN A 194 6.21 3.73 6.38
N LYS A 195 7.53 3.53 6.43
CA LYS A 195 8.48 4.20 5.51
C LYS A 195 8.21 3.88 4.03
N ASN A 196 7.32 2.91 3.77
CA ASN A 196 6.84 2.51 2.45
C ASN A 196 5.52 3.20 2.01
N ILE A 197 4.85 4.01 2.85
CA ILE A 197 3.63 4.78 2.49
C ILE A 197 3.98 6.11 1.80
N LEU A 198 5.25 6.50 1.75
CA LEU A 198 5.68 7.53 0.81
C LEU A 198 5.67 6.90 -0.58
N ALA A 199 4.57 7.05 -1.31
CA ALA A 199 4.56 6.93 -2.76
C ALA A 199 5.83 7.64 -3.27
N GLY A 200 6.69 6.90 -3.98
CA GLY A 200 7.89 7.48 -4.55
C GLY A 200 7.53 8.76 -5.31
N PRO A 201 8.40 9.79 -5.31
CA PRO A 201 8.14 10.97 -6.10
C PRO A 201 7.81 10.56 -7.55
N PRO A 202 6.88 11.25 -8.23
CA PRO A 202 6.50 10.88 -9.60
C PRO A 202 7.76 10.79 -10.46
N PRO A 203 7.83 9.86 -11.43
CA PRO A 203 9.02 9.66 -12.22
C PRO A 203 9.43 10.98 -12.87
N ARG A 204 10.49 11.60 -12.35
CA ARG A 204 11.13 12.71 -13.03
C ARG A 204 11.79 12.13 -14.26
N GLY A 205 11.33 12.59 -15.42
CA GLY A 205 11.89 12.25 -16.72
C GLY A 205 13.41 12.41 -16.76
N GLY A 206 14.01 11.61 -17.64
CA GLY A 206 15.43 11.31 -17.74
C GLY A 206 16.40 12.46 -17.43
N GLY A 207 17.40 12.14 -16.61
CA GLY A 207 18.57 12.95 -16.39
C GLY A 207 19.72 12.06 -15.92
N ASN A 208 20.77 11.98 -16.74
CA ASN A 208 22.00 11.22 -16.49
C ASN A 208 22.57 11.50 -15.10
N ARG A 209 22.77 10.46 -14.28
CA ARG A 209 23.61 10.54 -13.09
C ARG A 209 25.00 9.99 -13.46
N PRO A 210 26.10 10.73 -13.21
CA PRO A 210 27.44 10.31 -13.64
C PRO A 210 27.95 9.12 -12.82
N PRO A 211 28.88 8.32 -13.38
CA PRO A 211 29.49 7.20 -12.69
C PRO A 211 30.64 7.72 -11.83
N ASP A 212 30.61 7.42 -10.53
CA ASP A 212 31.73 7.40 -9.57
C ASP A 212 31.10 6.95 -8.24
N GLY A 213 31.64 6.07 -7.41
CA GLY A 213 32.93 5.42 -7.32
C GLY A 213 32.91 4.67 -5.98
N GLU A 214 33.54 3.50 -5.98
CA GLU A 214 33.71 2.57 -4.88
C GLU A 214 34.19 3.22 -3.56
N LYS A 215 33.64 2.78 -2.40
CA LYS A 215 34.39 2.58 -1.14
C LYS A 215 33.58 1.85 -0.05
N ASN A 216 33.95 0.58 0.12
CA ASN A 216 34.24 -0.12 1.37
C ASN A 216 33.32 0.05 2.60
N GLY A 217 32.60 -1.03 2.89
CA GLY A 217 32.08 -1.37 4.21
C GLY A 217 31.36 -2.70 4.15
N GLY A 218 32.07 -3.81 4.36
CA GLY A 218 31.48 -5.15 4.42
C GLY A 218 30.34 -5.18 5.44
N ARG A 219 29.15 -5.56 5.00
CA ARG A 219 28.00 -5.73 5.88
C ARG A 219 28.18 -7.05 6.61
N PRO A 220 28.21 -7.09 7.96
CA PRO A 220 28.37 -8.33 8.67
C PRO A 220 27.16 -9.23 8.41
N ASP A 221 27.47 -10.49 8.15
CA ASP A 221 26.53 -11.61 8.02
C ASP A 221 25.76 -11.75 9.34
N GLY A 222 24.62 -11.07 9.40
CA GLY A 222 23.75 -11.00 10.55
C GLY A 222 22.36 -11.36 10.10
N GLY A 223 22.03 -12.66 10.22
CA GLY A 223 20.68 -13.17 10.02
C GLY A 223 19.68 -12.26 10.73
N ARG A 224 18.76 -11.69 9.95
CA ARG A 224 17.71 -10.83 10.47
C ARG A 224 16.92 -11.66 11.50
N PRO A 225 16.67 -11.17 12.72
CA PRO A 225 15.85 -11.89 13.69
C PRO A 225 14.48 -12.18 13.07
N PRO A 226 13.71 -13.16 13.57
CA PRO A 226 12.41 -13.52 13.00
C PRO A 226 11.57 -12.24 12.90
N GLN A 227 11.39 -11.75 11.68
CA GLN A 227 10.58 -10.58 11.43
C GLN A 227 9.16 -11.02 11.76
N GLY A 228 8.61 -10.48 12.84
CA GLY A 228 7.20 -10.67 13.14
C GLY A 228 6.41 -10.22 11.92
N LEU A 229 5.56 -11.11 11.40
CA LEU A 229 4.76 -10.95 10.19
C LEU A 229 3.78 -9.76 10.21
N GLY A 230 3.80 -8.92 11.26
CA GLY A 230 2.92 -7.76 11.47
C GLY A 230 3.60 -6.39 11.41
N GLU A 231 4.87 -6.25 11.03
CA GLU A 231 5.53 -4.93 10.95
C GLU A 231 5.07 -4.06 9.76
N PHE A 232 4.40 -4.65 8.75
CA PHE A 232 3.97 -3.93 7.55
C PHE A 232 2.45 -3.94 7.33
N THR A 233 1.70 -4.80 8.01
CA THR A 233 0.25 -4.93 7.85
C THR A 233 -0.49 -3.68 8.33
N ILE A 234 -1.41 -3.18 7.50
CA ILE A 234 -2.23 -2.00 7.80
C ILE A 234 -3.63 -2.37 8.31
N GLY A 235 -4.05 -3.64 8.17
CA GLY A 235 -5.31 -4.13 8.68
C GLY A 235 -5.55 -5.60 8.42
N ILE A 236 -6.70 -6.11 8.85
CA ILE A 236 -7.17 -7.48 8.59
C ILE A 236 -8.62 -7.42 8.14
N ALA A 237 -8.95 -8.18 7.10
CA ALA A 237 -10.32 -8.41 6.65
C ALA A 237 -11.02 -9.46 7.52
N PHE A 238 -12.36 -9.46 7.52
CA PHE A 238 -13.15 -10.40 8.31
C PHE A 238 -12.98 -11.87 7.88
N ASN A 239 -12.50 -12.12 6.67
CA ASN A 239 -12.11 -13.46 6.22
C ASN A 239 -10.72 -13.91 6.73
N GLY A 240 -10.04 -13.10 7.55
CA GLY A 240 -8.75 -13.42 8.15
C GLY A 240 -7.54 -13.08 7.28
N VAL A 241 -7.72 -12.47 6.11
CA VAL A 241 -6.65 -12.04 5.21
C VAL A 241 -6.14 -10.66 5.61
N ASN A 242 -4.82 -10.47 5.66
CA ASN A 242 -4.21 -9.17 5.96
C ASN A 242 -4.31 -8.20 4.78
N PHE A 243 -4.42 -6.91 5.10
CA PHE A 243 -4.15 -5.81 4.18
C PHE A 243 -2.73 -5.33 4.39
N ASP A 244 -1.93 -5.39 3.33
CA ASP A 244 -0.59 -4.83 3.32
C ASP A 244 -0.59 -3.46 2.64
N PRO A 245 0.47 -2.65 2.82
CA PRO A 245 0.59 -1.34 2.19
C PRO A 245 0.56 -1.49 0.66
N PRO A 246 0.33 -0.40 -0.09
CA PRO A 246 0.45 -0.45 -1.55
C PRO A 246 1.76 -1.13 -1.98
N ALA A 247 1.67 -2.06 -2.93
CA ALA A 247 2.85 -2.74 -3.45
C ALA A 247 3.86 -1.68 -3.96
N PRO A 248 5.17 -1.89 -3.76
CA PRO A 248 6.19 -0.92 -4.15
C PRO A 248 6.34 -0.88 -5.67
N THR A 249 5.42 -0.20 -6.36
CA THR A 249 5.37 -0.16 -7.83
C THR A 249 6.69 0.33 -8.42
N ALA A 250 7.37 1.28 -7.79
CA ALA A 250 8.69 1.73 -8.24
C ALA A 250 9.74 0.61 -8.30
N ASP A 251 9.74 -0.31 -7.34
CA ASP A 251 10.66 -1.45 -7.32
C ASP A 251 10.23 -2.49 -8.38
N ILE A 252 8.94 -2.77 -8.50
CA ILE A 252 8.39 -3.69 -9.51
C ILE A 252 8.77 -3.21 -10.93
N LEU A 253 8.49 -1.94 -11.22
CA LEU A 253 8.75 -1.34 -12.54
C LEU A 253 10.24 -1.24 -12.87
N LYS A 254 11.10 -1.07 -11.85
CA LYS A 254 12.57 -1.04 -12.03
C LYS A 254 13.12 -2.39 -12.53
N HIS A 255 12.49 -3.49 -12.15
CA HIS A 255 12.90 -4.84 -12.54
C HIS A 255 12.11 -5.39 -13.74
N TYR A 256 11.29 -4.58 -14.41
CA TYR A 256 10.48 -5.00 -15.55
C TYR A 256 9.59 -6.21 -15.25
N THR A 257 9.13 -6.36 -14.02
CA THR A 257 8.16 -7.39 -13.65
C THR A 257 6.76 -6.80 -13.59
N LEU A 258 5.76 -7.66 -13.80
CA LEU A 258 4.36 -7.32 -13.56
C LEU A 258 3.86 -8.22 -12.43
N ALA A 259 3.28 -7.67 -11.37
CA ALA A 259 2.77 -8.46 -10.24
C ALA A 259 1.26 -8.16 -10.04
N PRO A 260 0.38 -8.74 -10.87
CA PRO A 260 -1.05 -8.47 -10.82
C PRO A 260 -1.64 -8.84 -9.45
N LEU A 261 -2.69 -8.13 -9.06
CA LEU A 261 -3.62 -8.61 -8.04
C LEU A 261 -4.70 -9.42 -8.72
N ASP A 262 -5.34 -10.33 -8.03
CA ASP A 262 -6.60 -10.87 -8.52
C ASP A 262 -7.71 -9.81 -8.41
N ASP A 263 -8.88 -10.19 -8.90
CA ASP A 263 -10.08 -9.36 -8.87
C ASP A 263 -10.55 -8.97 -7.46
N ASN A 264 -10.16 -9.73 -6.44
CA ASN A 264 -10.46 -9.46 -5.04
C ASN A 264 -9.47 -8.46 -4.42
N GLY A 265 -8.44 -8.06 -5.18
CA GLY A 265 -7.45 -7.08 -4.76
C GLY A 265 -6.28 -7.71 -4.00
N GLY A 266 -6.04 -9.01 -4.15
CA GLY A 266 -4.98 -9.71 -3.44
C GLY A 266 -4.08 -10.56 -4.34
N HIS A 267 -2.91 -10.89 -3.83
CA HIS A 267 -2.00 -11.86 -4.44
C HIS A 267 -1.28 -12.65 -3.37
N ILE A 268 -0.45 -13.59 -3.80
CA ILE A 268 0.33 -14.44 -2.92
C ILE A 268 1.80 -14.07 -2.98
N ASN A 269 2.44 -14.01 -1.82
CA ASN A 269 3.88 -14.17 -1.73
C ASN A 269 4.19 -15.25 -0.69
N LEU A 270 5.39 -15.81 -0.77
CA LEU A 270 5.82 -16.95 0.03
C LEU A 270 6.07 -16.65 1.52
N HIS A 271 6.13 -15.37 1.89
CA HIS A 271 6.39 -14.94 3.26
C HIS A 271 5.11 -14.51 4.01
N ALA A 272 4.10 -14.02 3.30
CA ALA A 272 2.86 -13.49 3.86
C ALA A 272 1.63 -14.35 3.55
N GLY A 273 1.69 -15.20 2.53
CA GLY A 273 0.54 -15.93 1.99
C GLY A 273 -0.28 -15.03 1.08
N TYR A 274 -1.57 -15.33 0.95
CA TYR A 274 -2.50 -14.44 0.26
C TYR A 274 -2.78 -13.21 1.11
N HIS A 275 -2.65 -12.03 0.51
CA HIS A 275 -2.84 -10.74 1.18
C HIS A 275 -3.40 -9.70 0.22
N TYR A 276 -4.13 -8.73 0.76
CA TYR A 276 -4.77 -7.66 0.01
C TYR A 276 -3.88 -6.42 -0.09
N HIS A 277 -3.92 -5.79 -1.26
CA HIS A 277 -3.43 -4.43 -1.49
C HIS A 277 -4.57 -3.45 -1.82
N ALA A 278 -5.78 -3.96 -2.09
CA ALA A 278 -6.95 -3.14 -2.38
C ALA A 278 -8.23 -3.79 -1.86
N ALA A 279 -9.19 -2.95 -1.45
CA ALA A 279 -10.55 -3.38 -1.17
C ALA A 279 -11.41 -3.15 -2.42
N THR A 280 -11.70 -4.22 -3.18
CA THR A 280 -12.44 -4.13 -4.46
C THR A 280 -13.95 -4.29 -4.30
N GLY A 281 -14.43 -4.66 -3.11
CA GLY A 281 -15.84 -4.95 -2.84
C GLY A 281 -16.32 -6.30 -3.37
N LYS A 282 -15.42 -7.16 -3.88
CA LYS A 282 -15.75 -8.51 -4.37
C LYS A 282 -15.71 -9.60 -3.28
N THR A 283 -15.14 -9.31 -2.12
CA THR A 283 -15.07 -10.25 -0.99
C THR A 283 -16.33 -10.18 -0.12
N LYS A 284 -16.68 -11.31 0.53
CA LYS A 284 -17.86 -11.38 1.40
C LYS A 284 -17.55 -10.89 2.81
N LYS A 285 -18.63 -10.55 3.54
CA LYS A 285 -18.63 -10.42 4.99
C LYS A 285 -18.96 -11.76 5.63
#